data_AF-A0A957HBU0-F1
#
_entry.id   AF-A0A957HBU0-F1
#
_cell.length_a   1.000
_cell.length_b   1.000
_cell.length_c   1.000
_cell.angle_alpha   90.00
_cell.angle_beta   90.00
_cell.angle_gamma   90.00
#
_symmetry.space_group_name_H-M   'P 1'
#
loop_
_entity.id
_entity.type
_entity.pdbx_description
1 polymer ?
#
loop_
_entity_poly.entity_id
_entity_poly.type
_entity_poly.pdbx_seq_one_letter_code
_entity_poly.pdbx_strand_id
1 'polypeptide(L)'
;GGVSGADGEFSKFAPLGASNVQTLGDLAVGADLKATMQFVVNAATDPGAYPLKVSFVYEDAQNSEYVDDQIVTLLVVRRPSVNVSFYAPLPPFFAGEPGSLPLQVVNTGNRSAVLGNFTVSADNATIENGTVFVGNLEPGGFYPLDALIIPGAEGTQELVLTVSYTDDFGQPQTITQSLAIDVMPAMVFEEPTDIIDEPGPVEPVEETLGQKIWRFFLGLIGLSSGPPQGNVDSGVPFEGQPSEFPPGEGVPLP
;
A
#
# COMPACT_ATOMS: atom_id res chain seq x y z
N GLY A 1 -25.57 35.09 37.95
CA GLY A 1 -26.71 34.18 37.80
C GLY A 1 -26.24 32.94 37.07
N GLY A 2 -26.73 31.77 37.42
CA GLY A 2 -26.42 30.55 36.67
C GLY A 2 -27.11 30.61 35.31
N VAL A 3 -26.34 30.70 34.23
CA VAL A 3 -26.87 30.43 32.90
C VAL A 3 -27.26 28.95 32.89
N SER A 4 -28.54 28.67 32.71
CA SER A 4 -29.05 27.33 32.49
C SER A 4 -28.30 26.75 31.30
N GLY A 5 -27.41 25.79 31.56
CA GLY A 5 -26.73 25.05 30.51
C GLY A 5 -27.80 24.52 29.58
N ALA A 6 -27.75 24.98 28.32
CA ALA A 6 -28.61 24.45 27.27
C ALA A 6 -28.53 22.93 27.34
N ASP A 7 -29.69 22.26 27.28
CA ASP A 7 -29.85 20.82 27.10
C ASP A 7 -29.24 20.40 25.76
N GLY A 8 -27.91 20.50 25.67
CA GLY A 8 -27.13 20.04 24.55
C GLY A 8 -27.10 18.53 24.64
N GLU A 9 -27.67 17.86 23.64
CA GLU A 9 -27.51 16.44 23.47
C GLU A 9 -26.02 16.13 23.23
N PHE A 10 -25.26 15.89 24.30
CA PHE A 10 -23.84 15.50 24.24
C PHE A 10 -23.64 14.09 23.67
N SER A 11 -24.68 13.51 23.04
CA SER A 11 -24.64 12.16 22.48
C SER A 11 -23.71 12.07 21.28
N LYS A 12 -23.54 13.18 20.52
CA LYS A 12 -22.79 13.22 19.26
C LYS A 12 -21.46 13.97 19.37
N PHE A 13 -21.46 15.12 20.03
CA PHE A 13 -20.28 15.99 20.19
C PHE A 13 -20.06 16.32 21.66
N ALA A 14 -18.82 16.17 22.11
CA ALA A 14 -18.40 16.56 23.45
C ALA A 14 -17.24 17.57 23.37
N PRO A 15 -17.32 18.72 24.05
CA PRO A 15 -16.20 19.65 24.10
C PRO A 15 -15.02 19.02 24.84
N LEU A 16 -13.80 19.25 24.33
CA LEU A 16 -12.55 18.82 24.93
C LEU A 16 -11.91 19.97 25.71
N GLY A 17 -11.56 19.71 26.97
CA GLY A 17 -10.70 20.59 27.77
C GLY A 17 -11.30 21.94 28.19
N ALA A 18 -12.52 22.27 27.76
CA ALA A 18 -13.27 23.45 28.17
C ALA A 18 -14.68 23.05 28.64
N SER A 19 -15.23 23.83 29.56
CA SER A 19 -16.68 23.81 29.82
C SER A 19 -17.42 24.18 28.52
N ASN A 20 -18.72 23.88 28.44
CA ASN A 20 -19.58 24.34 27.33
C ASN A 20 -19.78 25.88 27.29
N VAL A 21 -19.14 26.60 28.22
CA VAL A 21 -19.14 28.06 28.32
C VAL A 21 -17.68 28.55 28.38
N GLN A 22 -17.35 29.56 27.58
CA GLN A 22 -16.06 30.24 27.59
C GLN A 22 -16.26 31.75 27.79
N THR A 23 -15.64 32.31 28.83
CA THR A 23 -15.63 33.76 29.07
C THR A 23 -14.42 34.39 28.36
N LEU A 24 -14.67 35.41 27.54
CA LEU A 24 -13.63 36.06 26.71
C LEU A 24 -13.18 37.44 27.25
N GLY A 25 -13.85 37.95 28.29
CA GLY A 25 -13.55 39.27 28.87
C GLY A 25 -14.15 40.43 28.07
N ASP A 26 -13.68 41.64 28.37
CA ASP A 26 -14.18 42.87 27.77
C ASP A 26 -13.68 43.04 26.33
N LEU A 27 -14.57 43.51 25.45
CA LEU A 27 -14.25 43.78 24.05
C LEU A 27 -14.31 45.28 23.76
N ALA A 28 -13.16 45.88 23.44
CA ALA A 28 -13.08 47.29 23.07
C ALA A 28 -13.61 47.55 21.64
N VAL A 29 -14.05 48.78 21.39
CA VAL A 29 -14.52 49.19 20.05
C VAL A 29 -13.43 48.99 19.01
N GLY A 30 -13.75 48.26 17.95
CA GLY A 30 -12.83 47.97 16.85
C GLY A 30 -11.75 46.93 17.17
N ALA A 31 -11.80 46.28 18.33
CA ALA A 31 -10.97 45.13 18.65
C ALA A 31 -11.67 43.82 18.25
N ASP A 32 -10.90 42.72 18.28
CA ASP A 32 -11.39 41.37 18.07
C ASP A 32 -11.04 40.47 19.26
N LEU A 33 -11.92 39.55 19.62
CA LEU A 33 -11.64 38.44 20.53
C LEU A 33 -11.70 37.12 19.78
N LYS A 34 -10.82 36.18 20.13
CA LYS A 34 -10.79 34.84 19.54
C LYS A 34 -11.12 33.78 20.59
N ALA A 35 -12.08 32.93 20.27
CA ALA A 35 -12.41 31.73 21.02
C ALA A 35 -11.97 30.49 20.21
N THR A 36 -11.60 29.41 20.89
CA THR A 36 -11.29 28.14 20.24
C THR A 36 -11.83 27.03 21.11
N MET A 37 -12.66 26.19 20.51
CA MET A 37 -13.26 25.03 21.16
C MET A 37 -12.93 23.78 20.35
N GLN A 38 -12.44 22.75 21.03
CA GLN A 38 -12.18 21.45 20.44
C GLN A 38 -13.33 20.51 20.79
N PHE A 39 -13.66 19.59 19.89
CA PHE A 39 -14.72 18.62 20.10
C PHE A 39 -14.22 17.21 19.80
N VAL A 40 -14.73 16.24 20.54
CA VAL A 40 -14.71 14.82 20.15
C VAL A 40 -16.07 14.45 19.59
N VAL A 41 -16.05 13.73 18.48
CA VAL A 41 -17.23 13.11 17.89
C VAL A 41 -17.35 11.70 18.46
N ASN A 42 -18.54 11.35 18.94
CA ASN A 42 -18.83 9.97 19.35
C ASN A 42 -18.71 9.05 18.12
N ALA A 43 -17.98 7.94 18.26
CA ALA A 43 -17.77 6.96 17.18
C ALA A 43 -19.08 6.35 16.63
N ALA A 44 -20.17 6.39 17.41
CA ALA A 44 -21.50 5.95 16.98
C ALA A 44 -22.24 6.98 16.11
N THR A 45 -21.71 8.20 15.97
CA THR A 45 -22.35 9.27 15.18
C THR A 45 -22.35 8.92 13.70
N ASP A 46 -23.52 9.04 13.07
CA ASP A 46 -23.61 8.86 11.63
C ASP A 46 -23.08 10.08 10.87
N PRO A 47 -22.46 9.88 9.71
CA PRO A 47 -22.05 10.97 8.83
C PRO A 47 -23.19 11.91 8.52
N GLY A 48 -22.86 13.19 8.38
CA GLY A 48 -23.85 14.21 8.05
C GLY A 48 -23.48 15.60 8.51
N ALA A 49 -24.38 16.53 8.22
CA ALA A 49 -24.29 17.92 8.64
C ALA A 49 -25.10 18.13 9.92
N TYR A 50 -24.43 18.60 10.97
CA TYR A 50 -25.04 18.82 12.27
C TYR A 50 -24.98 20.31 12.62
N PRO A 51 -26.12 20.96 12.87
CA PRO A 51 -26.12 22.34 13.32
C PRO A 51 -25.63 22.41 14.76
N LEU A 52 -24.64 23.26 15.00
CA LEU A 52 -24.18 23.65 16.33
C LEU A 52 -24.62 25.10 16.55
N LYS A 53 -25.48 25.30 17.54
CA LYS A 53 -25.87 26.62 18.01
C LYS A 53 -24.78 27.18 18.93
N VAL A 54 -24.32 28.39 18.63
CA VAL A 54 -23.36 29.16 19.43
C VAL A 54 -24.06 30.43 19.88
N SER A 55 -24.16 30.64 21.19
CA SER A 55 -24.78 31.84 21.77
C SER A 55 -23.68 32.75 22.32
N PHE A 56 -23.64 33.98 21.83
CA PHE A 56 -22.82 35.06 22.39
C PHE A 56 -23.66 35.82 23.40
N VAL A 57 -23.28 35.75 24.67
CA VAL A 57 -23.90 36.51 25.75
C VAL A 57 -22.94 37.60 26.17
N TYR A 58 -23.37 38.86 26.13
CA TYR A 58 -22.54 40.01 26.47
C TYR A 58 -23.39 41.13 27.10
N GLU A 59 -22.74 41.97 27.89
CA GLU A 59 -23.35 43.14 28.53
C GLU A 59 -22.77 44.43 27.95
N ASP A 60 -23.60 45.46 27.83
CA ASP A 60 -23.13 46.80 27.49
C ASP A 60 -22.62 47.58 28.72
N ALA A 61 -22.15 48.81 28.50
CA ALA A 61 -21.68 49.69 29.57
C ALA A 61 -22.78 50.12 30.57
N GLN A 62 -24.06 49.86 30.27
CA GLN A 62 -25.20 50.09 31.15
C GLN A 62 -25.63 48.82 31.91
N ASN A 63 -24.90 47.71 31.76
CA ASN A 63 -25.23 46.36 32.27
C ASN A 63 -26.53 45.79 31.67
N SER A 64 -26.87 46.16 30.43
CA SER A 64 -27.94 45.51 29.68
C SER A 64 -27.39 44.24 29.03
N GLU A 65 -28.01 43.09 29.30
CA GLU A 65 -27.62 41.80 28.73
C GLU A 65 -28.20 41.62 27.31
N TYR A 66 -27.37 41.13 26.40
CA TYR A 66 -27.72 40.78 25.04
C TYR A 66 -27.33 39.34 24.75
N VAL A 67 -28.16 38.67 23.96
CA VAL A 67 -27.89 37.32 23.45
C VAL A 67 -27.95 37.37 21.93
N ASP A 68 -26.87 36.95 21.28
CA ASP A 68 -26.81 36.76 19.83
C ASP A 68 -26.54 35.29 19.51
N ASP A 69 -27.45 34.68 18.76
CA ASP A 69 -27.41 33.26 18.42
C ASP A 69 -26.91 33.07 16.99
N GLN A 70 -25.81 32.35 16.85
CA GLN A 70 -25.25 31.94 15.57
C GLN A 70 -25.38 30.43 15.39
N ILE A 71 -25.60 29.97 14.16
CA ILE A 71 -25.62 28.54 13.84
C ILE A 71 -24.44 28.25 12.91
N VAL A 72 -23.57 27.34 13.33
CA VAL A 72 -22.48 26.82 12.51
C VAL A 72 -22.75 25.36 12.19
N THR A 73 -22.39 24.91 11.00
CA THR A 73 -22.60 23.52 10.58
C THR A 73 -21.33 22.72 10.78
N LEU A 74 -21.42 21.65 11.58
CA LEU A 74 -20.36 20.66 11.73
C LEU A 74 -20.57 19.50 10.76
N LEU A 75 -19.58 19.20 9.94
CA LEU A 75 -19.61 18.03 9.06
C LEU A 75 -18.92 16.86 9.75
N VAL A 76 -19.66 15.76 9.89
CA VAL A 76 -19.11 14.48 10.34
C VAL A 76 -18.89 13.61 9.12
N VAL A 77 -17.64 13.22 8.90
CA VAL A 77 -17.22 12.29 7.85
C VAL A 77 -16.74 10.99 8.48
N ARG A 78 -17.03 9.86 7.84
CA ARG A 78 -16.51 8.56 8.23
C ARG A 78 -15.39 8.17 7.27
N ARG A 79 -14.21 7.94 7.84
CA ARG A 79 -13.05 7.43 7.09
C ARG A 79 -13.01 5.91 7.19
N PRO A 80 -12.93 5.17 6.07
CA PRO A 80 -12.69 3.74 6.09
C PRO A 80 -11.43 3.42 6.89
N SER A 81 -11.50 2.41 7.75
CA SER A 81 -10.33 1.91 8.48
C SER A 81 -9.75 0.74 7.71
N VAL A 82 -8.66 0.98 6.99
CA VAL A 82 -7.98 -0.04 6.18
C VAL A 82 -6.50 -0.09 6.54
N ASN A 83 -5.92 -1.27 6.43
CA ASN A 83 -4.49 -1.48 6.50
C ASN A 83 -4.00 -2.06 5.18
N VAL A 84 -2.83 -1.61 4.71
CA VAL A 84 -2.16 -2.24 3.58
C VAL A 84 -0.89 -2.93 4.08
N SER A 85 -0.61 -4.12 3.54
CA SER A 85 0.51 -4.95 3.98
C SER A 85 0.94 -5.91 2.88
N PHE A 86 2.08 -6.57 3.08
CA PHE A 86 2.40 -7.80 2.36
C PHE A 86 1.60 -8.96 2.95
N TYR A 87 1.03 -9.83 2.11
CA TYR A 87 0.30 -11.02 2.56
C TYR A 87 1.16 -12.29 2.56
N ALA A 88 2.33 -12.23 1.94
CA ALA A 88 3.32 -13.29 1.89
C ALA A 88 4.72 -12.75 2.19
N PRO A 89 5.66 -13.59 2.68
CA PRO A 89 7.05 -13.22 2.80
C PRO A 89 7.64 -12.78 1.46
N LEU A 90 8.50 -11.77 1.50
CA LEU A 90 9.14 -11.24 0.31
C LEU A 90 10.41 -12.04 -0.06
N PRO A 91 10.60 -12.39 -1.34
CA PRO A 91 11.91 -12.81 -1.83
C PRO A 91 12.89 -11.62 -1.82
N PRO A 92 14.21 -11.87 -1.95
CA PRO A 92 15.17 -10.79 -2.17
C PRO A 92 14.87 -10.05 -3.49
N PHE A 93 15.05 -8.73 -3.49
CA PHE A 93 14.96 -7.89 -4.69
C PHE A 93 16.36 -7.49 -5.14
N PHE A 94 16.57 -7.36 -6.45
CA PHE A 94 17.83 -6.94 -7.04
C PHE A 94 17.61 -5.75 -7.98
N ALA A 95 18.54 -4.81 -7.99
CA ALA A 95 18.47 -3.65 -8.89
C ALA A 95 18.45 -4.11 -10.36
N GLY A 96 17.51 -3.57 -11.14
CA GLY A 96 17.32 -3.87 -12.55
C GLY A 96 16.53 -5.15 -12.86
N GLU A 97 16.17 -5.94 -11.84
CA GLU A 97 15.46 -7.21 -12.02
C GLU A 97 13.99 -7.14 -11.56
N PRO A 98 13.07 -7.85 -12.23
CA PRO A 98 11.68 -7.91 -11.81
C PRO A 98 11.51 -8.73 -10.53
N GLY A 99 10.82 -8.15 -9.53
CA GLY A 99 10.42 -8.80 -8.29
C GLY A 99 8.90 -8.70 -8.06
N SER A 100 8.33 -9.68 -7.38
CA SER A 100 6.89 -9.73 -7.08
C SER A 100 6.56 -9.01 -5.77
N LEU A 101 5.49 -8.22 -5.78
CA LEU A 101 4.93 -7.52 -4.61
C LEU A 101 3.55 -8.11 -4.26
N PRO A 102 3.49 -9.07 -3.31
CA PRO A 102 2.24 -9.66 -2.82
C PRO A 102 1.55 -8.72 -1.83
N LEU A 103 0.92 -7.65 -2.34
CA LEU A 103 0.26 -6.64 -1.53
C LEU A 103 -1.20 -7.01 -1.26
N GLN A 104 -1.74 -6.50 -0.17
CA GLN A 104 -3.16 -6.56 0.12
C GLN A 104 -3.64 -5.29 0.81
N VAL A 105 -4.93 -5.00 0.65
CA VAL A 105 -5.67 -4.08 1.52
C VAL A 105 -6.63 -4.90 2.39
N VAL A 106 -6.65 -4.61 3.68
CA VAL A 106 -7.51 -5.27 4.67
C VAL A 106 -8.42 -4.24 5.31
N ASN A 107 -9.71 -4.51 5.37
CA ASN A 107 -10.63 -3.70 6.16
C ASN A 107 -10.47 -4.05 7.65
N THR A 108 -9.82 -3.16 8.40
CA THR A 108 -9.61 -3.29 9.85
C THR A 108 -10.72 -2.64 10.66
N GLY A 109 -11.68 -2.00 9.99
CA GLY A 109 -12.89 -1.46 10.59
C GLY A 109 -13.89 -2.54 10.99
N ASN A 110 -14.91 -2.11 11.74
CA ASN A 110 -16.04 -2.94 12.14
C ASN A 110 -17.26 -2.83 11.21
N ARG A 111 -17.09 -2.20 10.04
CA ARG A 111 -18.14 -1.95 9.03
C ARG A 111 -17.59 -2.19 7.63
N SER A 112 -18.46 -2.52 6.68
CA SER A 112 -18.08 -2.62 5.27
C SER A 112 -17.59 -1.27 4.74
N ALA A 113 -16.58 -1.31 3.88
CA ALA A 113 -16.00 -0.14 3.22
C ALA A 113 -16.19 -0.28 1.71
N VAL A 114 -16.66 0.79 1.06
CA VAL A 114 -16.67 0.87 -0.40
C VAL A 114 -15.42 1.61 -0.85
N LEU A 115 -14.49 0.87 -1.42
CA LEU A 115 -13.18 1.35 -1.85
C LEU A 115 -13.13 1.43 -3.38
N GLY A 116 -12.31 2.36 -3.87
CA GLY A 116 -11.98 2.51 -5.28
C GLY A 116 -10.74 1.70 -5.65
N ASN A 117 -9.75 2.39 -6.21
CA ASN A 117 -8.50 1.80 -6.64
C ASN A 117 -7.55 1.66 -5.46
N PHE A 118 -6.97 0.47 -5.31
CA PHE A 118 -5.77 0.23 -4.53
C PHE A 118 -4.57 0.22 -5.48
N THR A 119 -3.63 1.13 -5.27
CA THR A 119 -2.49 1.38 -6.15
C THR A 119 -1.19 1.36 -5.34
N VAL A 120 -0.11 0.88 -5.97
CA VAL A 120 1.26 1.00 -5.48
C VAL A 120 2.10 1.79 -6.49
N SER A 121 2.92 2.69 -5.98
CA SER A 121 3.92 3.45 -6.73
C SER A 121 5.25 3.48 -5.99
N ALA A 122 6.35 3.66 -6.71
CA ALA A 122 7.68 3.76 -6.13
C ALA A 122 8.53 4.70 -6.99
N ASP A 123 9.31 5.57 -6.36
CA ASP A 123 10.28 6.40 -7.07
C ASP A 123 11.50 5.57 -7.48
N ASN A 124 12.11 5.89 -8.63
CA ASN A 124 13.24 5.15 -9.19
C ASN A 124 12.98 3.64 -9.36
N ALA A 125 11.73 3.25 -9.63
CA ALA A 125 11.38 1.88 -9.97
C ALA A 125 10.25 1.87 -11.02
N THR A 126 10.20 0.81 -11.83
CA THR A 126 9.06 0.56 -12.71
C THR A 126 8.09 -0.37 -12.01
N ILE A 127 6.79 -0.04 -12.03
CA ILE A 127 5.73 -0.89 -11.48
C ILE A 127 4.84 -1.39 -12.62
N GLU A 128 4.60 -2.69 -12.65
CA GLU A 128 3.63 -3.33 -13.55
C GLU A 128 2.48 -3.92 -12.73
N ASN A 129 1.26 -3.85 -13.28
CA ASN A 129 0.02 -4.28 -12.61
C ASN A 129 -0.19 -3.66 -11.21
N GLY A 130 0.35 -2.47 -10.97
CA GLY A 130 0.32 -1.80 -9.67
C GLY A 130 -1.00 -1.17 -9.28
N THR A 131 -2.13 -1.56 -9.88
CA THR A 131 -3.46 -1.01 -9.54
C THR A 131 -4.55 -2.05 -9.70
N VAL A 132 -5.45 -2.11 -8.72
CA VAL A 132 -6.65 -2.95 -8.77
C VAL A 132 -7.86 -2.21 -8.20
N PHE A 133 -9.06 -2.45 -8.75
CA PHE A 133 -10.30 -1.95 -8.20
C PHE A 133 -10.83 -2.92 -7.13
N VAL A 134 -11.10 -2.41 -5.93
CA VAL A 134 -11.48 -3.23 -4.77
C VAL A 134 -13.01 -3.36 -4.63
N GLY A 135 -13.73 -2.25 -4.66
CA GLY A 135 -15.17 -2.23 -4.44
C GLY A 135 -15.56 -2.42 -2.97
N ASN A 136 -16.64 -3.17 -2.71
CA ASN A 136 -17.12 -3.40 -1.35
C ASN A 136 -16.25 -4.42 -0.61
N LEU A 137 -15.78 -4.05 0.58
CA LEU A 137 -14.93 -4.88 1.44
C LEU A 137 -15.55 -5.01 2.83
N GLU A 138 -15.99 -6.21 3.20
CA GLU A 138 -16.60 -6.51 4.50
C GLU A 138 -15.59 -6.37 5.67
N PRO A 139 -16.06 -6.22 6.93
CA PRO A 139 -15.18 -6.20 8.10
C PRO A 139 -14.25 -7.43 8.15
N GLY A 140 -12.94 -7.21 8.30
CA GLY A 140 -11.94 -8.27 8.26
C GLY A 140 -11.67 -8.87 6.87
N GLY A 141 -12.43 -8.45 5.85
CA GLY A 141 -12.18 -8.81 4.46
C GLY A 141 -10.89 -8.18 3.93
N PHE A 142 -10.29 -8.83 2.94
CA PHE A 142 -9.09 -8.36 2.27
C PHE A 142 -9.21 -8.48 0.76
N TYR A 143 -8.40 -7.70 0.04
CA TYR A 143 -8.31 -7.76 -1.41
C TYR A 143 -6.84 -7.72 -1.83
N PRO A 144 -6.34 -8.73 -2.58
CA PRO A 144 -4.94 -8.79 -3.00
C PRO A 144 -4.64 -7.88 -4.21
N LEU A 145 -3.41 -7.40 -4.28
CA LEU A 145 -2.80 -6.70 -5.41
C LEU A 145 -1.45 -7.35 -5.67
N ASP A 146 -1.37 -8.15 -6.73
CA ASP A 146 -0.13 -8.79 -7.16
C ASP A 146 0.56 -7.93 -8.22
N ALA A 147 1.45 -7.06 -7.76
CA ALA A 147 2.22 -6.17 -8.63
C ALA A 147 3.62 -6.74 -8.91
N LEU A 148 4.24 -6.26 -9.98
CA LEU A 148 5.66 -6.46 -10.25
C LEU A 148 6.38 -5.12 -10.09
N ILE A 149 7.59 -5.17 -9.54
CA ILE A 149 8.49 -4.02 -9.40
C ILE A 149 9.83 -4.34 -10.05
N ILE A 150 10.39 -3.37 -10.79
CA ILE A 150 11.77 -3.40 -11.27
C ILE A 150 12.48 -2.20 -10.63
N PRO A 151 13.21 -2.41 -9.51
CA PRO A 151 13.94 -1.33 -8.85
C PRO A 151 15.08 -0.80 -9.70
N GLY A 152 15.35 0.50 -9.68
CA GLY A 152 16.42 1.11 -10.46
C GLY A 152 17.80 1.09 -9.79
N ALA A 153 17.87 0.93 -8.46
CA ALA A 153 19.10 0.95 -7.69
C ALA A 153 19.01 0.07 -6.43
N GLU A 154 20.17 -0.28 -5.87
CA GLU A 154 20.28 -0.95 -4.57
C GLU A 154 19.95 0.01 -3.41
N GLY A 155 19.59 -0.56 -2.26
CA GLY A 155 19.23 0.15 -1.04
C GLY A 155 17.76 -0.03 -0.65
N THR A 156 17.31 0.72 0.36
CA THR A 156 15.92 0.69 0.79
C THR A 156 15.04 1.43 -0.21
N GLN A 157 14.09 0.71 -0.80
CA GLN A 157 13.09 1.24 -1.73
C GLN A 157 11.79 1.49 -0.98
N GLU A 158 11.33 2.75 -0.94
CA GLU A 158 10.02 3.11 -0.43
C GLU A 158 8.94 2.82 -1.48
N LEU A 159 7.84 2.21 -1.02
CA LEU A 159 6.61 1.98 -1.76
C LEU A 159 5.53 2.89 -1.17
N VAL A 160 4.87 3.66 -2.02
CA VAL A 160 3.72 4.49 -1.66
C VAL A 160 2.46 3.78 -2.11
N LEU A 161 1.61 3.42 -1.17
CA LEU A 161 0.37 2.70 -1.39
C LEU A 161 -0.81 3.63 -1.16
N THR A 162 -1.71 3.71 -2.13
CA THR A 162 -2.89 4.57 -2.08
C THR A 162 -4.16 3.76 -2.27
N VAL A 163 -5.13 3.97 -1.38
CA VAL A 163 -6.49 3.42 -1.51
C VAL A 163 -7.45 4.59 -1.68
N SER A 164 -8.08 4.70 -2.84
CA SER A 164 -9.10 5.73 -3.06
C SER A 164 -10.46 5.29 -2.53
N TYR A 165 -11.27 6.26 -2.12
CA TYR A 165 -12.67 6.05 -1.74
C TYR A 165 -13.46 7.35 -1.95
N THR A 166 -14.78 7.26 -1.95
CA THR A 166 -15.66 8.44 -1.95
C THR A 166 -16.22 8.60 -0.55
N ASP A 167 -16.11 9.80 0.04
CA ASP A 167 -16.67 10.06 1.36
C ASP A 167 -18.20 10.24 1.35
N ASP A 168 -18.77 10.41 2.53
CA ASP A 168 -20.21 10.54 2.74
C ASP A 168 -20.83 11.79 2.05
N PHE A 169 -19.99 12.72 1.58
CA PHE A 169 -20.40 13.94 0.86
C PHE A 169 -20.09 13.85 -0.65
N GLY A 170 -19.76 12.65 -1.15
CA GLY A 170 -19.48 12.44 -2.56
C GLY A 170 -18.11 12.97 -3.00
N GLN A 171 -17.23 13.36 -2.08
CA GLN A 171 -15.91 13.88 -2.43
C GLN A 171 -14.91 12.72 -2.56
N PRO A 172 -14.04 12.73 -3.58
CA PRO A 172 -12.98 11.74 -3.70
C PRO A 172 -11.93 11.97 -2.62
N GLN A 173 -11.55 10.89 -1.94
CA GLN A 173 -10.56 10.85 -0.88
C GLN A 173 -9.53 9.76 -1.15
N THR A 174 -8.38 9.84 -0.48
CA THR A 174 -7.30 8.84 -0.60
C THR A 174 -6.70 8.57 0.77
N ILE A 175 -6.46 7.28 1.04
CA ILE A 175 -5.69 6.80 2.19
C ILE A 175 -4.31 6.43 1.67
N THR A 176 -3.26 7.05 2.21
CA THR A 176 -1.87 6.79 1.82
C THR A 176 -1.12 6.12 2.97
N GLN A 177 -0.39 5.05 2.66
CA GLN A 177 0.52 4.36 3.58
C GLN A 177 1.82 4.05 2.84
N SER A 178 2.95 4.04 3.56
CA SER A 178 4.24 3.66 3.00
C SER A 178 4.66 2.28 3.51
N LEU A 179 5.24 1.47 2.62
CA LEU A 179 6.00 0.27 2.96
C LEU A 179 7.42 0.42 2.43
N ALA A 180 8.34 -0.41 2.91
CA ALA A 180 9.71 -0.42 2.43
C ALA A 180 10.15 -1.85 2.11
N ILE A 181 10.98 -1.99 1.08
CA ILE A 181 11.67 -3.22 0.72
C ILE A 181 13.16 -2.93 0.64
N ASP A 182 14.00 -3.94 0.88
CA ASP A 182 15.44 -3.82 0.70
C ASP A 182 15.84 -4.43 -0.66
N VAL A 183 16.57 -3.64 -1.45
CA VAL A 183 17.04 -4.00 -2.78
C VAL A 183 18.54 -4.22 -2.75
N MET A 184 18.97 -5.37 -3.24
CA MET A 184 20.37 -5.77 -3.36
C MET A 184 20.99 -5.25 -4.68
N PRO A 185 22.33 -5.16 -4.75
CA PRO A 185 23.02 -4.84 -6.01
C PRO A 185 22.62 -5.80 -7.12
N ALA A 186 22.59 -5.31 -8.36
CA ALA A 186 22.40 -6.15 -9.54
C ALA A 186 23.38 -7.33 -9.52
N MET A 187 22.91 -8.53 -9.87
CA MET A 187 23.81 -9.68 -9.98
C MET A 187 24.76 -9.45 -11.16
N VAL A 188 26.05 -9.28 -10.85
CA VAL A 188 27.10 -9.28 -11.88
C VAL A 188 27.40 -10.73 -12.21
N PHE A 189 26.93 -11.18 -13.38
CA PHE A 189 27.44 -12.40 -13.98
C PHE A 189 28.77 -12.05 -14.64
N GLU A 190 29.87 -12.50 -14.04
CA GLU A 190 31.13 -12.57 -14.78
C GLU A 190 30.92 -13.61 -15.88
N GLU A 191 30.84 -13.15 -17.13
CA GLU A 191 30.97 -14.08 -18.25
C GLU A 191 32.31 -14.78 -18.07
N PRO A 192 32.35 -16.13 -18.13
CA PRO A 192 33.60 -16.83 -18.08
C PRO A 192 34.45 -16.25 -19.21
N THR A 193 35.50 -15.52 -18.84
CA THR A 193 36.50 -15.11 -19.81
C THR A 193 36.96 -16.39 -20.47
N ASP A 194 36.82 -16.48 -21.79
CA ASP A 194 37.35 -17.60 -22.58
C ASP A 194 38.85 -17.68 -22.30
N ILE A 195 39.22 -18.47 -21.29
CA ILE A 195 40.57 -18.94 -21.11
C ILE A 195 40.74 -19.88 -22.29
N ILE A 196 41.44 -19.40 -23.31
CA ILE A 196 41.95 -20.25 -24.39
C ILE A 196 42.81 -21.30 -23.68
N ASP A 197 42.26 -22.51 -23.53
CA ASP A 197 42.89 -23.66 -22.88
C ASP A 197 44.28 -23.91 -23.49
N GLU A 198 45.34 -23.59 -22.74
CA GLU A 198 46.45 -24.54 -22.68
C GLU A 198 45.96 -25.74 -21.85
N PRO A 199 46.24 -26.99 -22.28
CA PRO A 199 45.76 -28.18 -21.58
C PRO A 199 46.54 -28.37 -20.27
N GLY A 200 46.14 -27.58 -19.26
CA GLY A 200 46.50 -27.75 -17.87
C GLY A 200 45.32 -28.33 -17.09
N PRO A 201 45.54 -28.84 -15.87
CA PRO A 201 44.45 -29.28 -15.00
C PRO A 201 43.49 -28.10 -14.77
N VAL A 202 42.24 -28.25 -15.18
CA VAL A 202 41.16 -27.31 -14.86
C VAL A 202 40.98 -27.30 -13.34
N GLU A 203 41.50 -26.27 -12.69
CA GLU A 203 41.14 -26.01 -11.30
C GLU A 203 39.69 -25.51 -11.25
N PRO A 204 38.87 -26.03 -10.32
CA PRO A 204 37.49 -25.61 -10.20
C PRO A 204 37.44 -24.12 -9.87
N VAL A 205 36.82 -23.33 -10.74
CA VAL A 205 36.59 -21.90 -10.50
C VAL A 205 35.76 -21.77 -9.23
N GLU A 206 36.31 -21.09 -8.21
CA GLU A 206 35.60 -20.89 -6.95
C GLU A 206 34.36 -20.01 -7.19
N GLU A 207 33.18 -20.56 -6.95
CA GLU A 207 31.92 -19.82 -7.11
C GLU A 207 31.80 -18.71 -6.06
N THR A 208 31.33 -17.54 -6.51
CA THR A 208 31.00 -16.42 -5.62
C THR A 208 29.79 -16.76 -4.76
N LEU A 209 29.66 -16.08 -3.60
CA LEU A 209 28.50 -16.24 -2.72
C LEU A 209 27.17 -15.94 -3.45
N GLY A 210 27.17 -14.98 -4.38
CA GLY A 210 25.99 -14.64 -5.19
C GLY A 210 25.57 -15.78 -6.12
N GLN A 211 26.52 -16.41 -6.81
CA GLN A 211 26.26 -17.54 -7.70
C GLN A 211 25.65 -18.74 -6.95
N LYS A 212 26.10 -18.99 -5.72
CA LYS A 212 25.54 -20.05 -4.85
C LYS A 212 24.11 -19.76 -4.43
N ILE A 213 23.81 -18.50 -4.09
CA ILE A 213 22.46 -18.07 -3.71
C ILE A 213 21.51 -18.18 -4.91
N TRP A 214 21.96 -17.78 -6.11
CA TRP A 214 21.16 -17.90 -7.33
C TRP A 214 20.86 -19.36 -7.70
N ARG A 215 21.85 -20.25 -7.64
CA ARG A 215 21.64 -21.69 -7.88
C ARG A 215 20.69 -22.32 -6.85
N PHE A 216 20.72 -21.86 -5.60
CA PHE A 216 19.77 -22.28 -4.59
C PHE A 216 18.33 -21.88 -4.95
N PHE A 217 18.11 -20.65 -5.45
CA PHE A 217 16.79 -20.21 -5.92
C PHE A 217 16.34 -20.93 -7.20
N LEU A 218 17.23 -21.14 -8.19
CA LEU A 218 16.92 -21.93 -9.39
C LEU A 218 16.45 -23.36 -9.02
N GLY A 219 17.07 -23.97 -8.02
CA GLY A 219 16.67 -25.28 -7.51
C GLY A 219 15.28 -25.31 -6.88
N LEU A 220 14.83 -24.22 -6.25
CA LEU A 220 13.48 -24.11 -5.67
C LEU A 220 12.36 -23.98 -6.74
N ILE A 221 12.69 -23.49 -7.93
CA ILE A 221 11.76 -23.32 -9.07
C ILE A 221 11.81 -24.55 -10.01
N GLY A 222 12.61 -25.56 -9.69
CA GLY A 222 12.73 -26.79 -10.48
C GLY A 222 13.60 -26.67 -11.74
N LEU A 223 14.41 -25.61 -11.83
CA LEU A 223 15.43 -25.45 -12.86
C LEU A 223 16.78 -26.01 -12.37
N SER A 224 17.63 -26.45 -13.30
CA SER A 224 18.86 -27.19 -13.01
C SER A 224 19.75 -26.45 -12.00
N SER A 225 20.14 -27.16 -10.92
CA SER A 225 20.94 -26.66 -9.80
C SER A 225 22.40 -27.10 -9.86
N GLY A 226 22.89 -27.60 -11.00
CA GLY A 226 24.27 -28.09 -11.17
C GLY A 226 25.31 -26.96 -11.25
N PRO A 227 26.56 -27.17 -10.79
CA PRO A 227 27.64 -26.22 -11.08
C PRO A 227 27.87 -26.19 -12.59
N PRO A 228 28.52 -25.14 -13.14
CA PRO A 228 29.06 -25.24 -14.49
C PRO A 228 30.04 -26.41 -14.51
N GLN A 229 29.59 -27.55 -15.02
CA GLN A 229 30.48 -28.64 -15.38
C GLN A 229 31.21 -28.16 -16.61
N GLY A 230 32.53 -28.01 -16.50
CA GLY A 230 33.38 -27.87 -17.68
C GLY A 230 33.01 -28.98 -18.64
N ASN A 231 32.68 -28.62 -19.87
CA ASN A 231 32.32 -29.57 -20.91
C ASN A 231 33.47 -30.57 -21.07
N VAL A 232 33.33 -31.75 -20.48
CA VAL A 232 34.00 -32.94 -20.99
C VAL A 232 33.21 -33.33 -22.22
N ASP A 233 33.64 -32.81 -23.36
CA ASP A 233 33.31 -33.35 -24.67
C ASP A 233 33.76 -34.83 -24.68
N SER A 234 32.83 -35.69 -24.27
CA SER A 234 32.97 -37.12 -24.45
C SER A 234 32.65 -37.36 -25.91
N GLY A 235 33.67 -37.21 -26.77
CA GLY A 235 33.57 -37.50 -28.19
C GLY A 235 33.04 -38.92 -28.40
N VAL A 236 31.74 -39.04 -28.67
CA VAL A 236 31.12 -40.26 -29.20
C VAL A 236 30.78 -39.96 -30.65
N PRO A 237 31.38 -40.66 -31.64
CA PRO A 237 31.04 -40.42 -33.02
C PRO A 237 29.60 -40.87 -33.27
N PHE A 238 28.81 -39.98 -33.89
CA PHE A 238 27.45 -40.26 -34.34
C PHE A 238 27.51 -41.28 -35.48
N GLU A 239 27.43 -42.56 -35.15
CA GLU A 239 27.30 -43.65 -36.11
C GLU A 239 25.81 -43.81 -36.46
N GLY A 240 25.47 -43.53 -37.71
CA GLY A 240 24.10 -43.35 -38.17
C GLY A 240 23.21 -44.58 -37.99
N GLN A 241 21.96 -44.35 -37.56
CA GLN A 241 20.89 -45.33 -37.73
C GLN A 241 20.08 -45.01 -38.99
N PRO A 242 19.84 -45.98 -39.89
CA PRO A 242 19.01 -45.79 -41.07
C PRO A 242 17.53 -45.75 -40.70
N SER A 243 16.79 -44.91 -41.40
CA SER A 243 15.33 -44.85 -41.40
C SER A 243 14.74 -46.08 -42.09
N GLU A 244 14.06 -46.96 -41.34
CA GLU A 244 13.19 -48.00 -41.90
C GLU A 244 11.72 -47.67 -41.61
N PHE A 245 10.99 -47.34 -42.68
CA PHE A 245 9.52 -47.39 -42.73
C PHE A 245 9.09 -48.83 -43.09
N PRO A 246 8.04 -49.40 -42.47
CA PRO A 246 7.35 -50.54 -43.06
C PRO A 246 6.28 -50.09 -44.09
N PRO A 247 6.05 -50.88 -45.16
CA PRO A 247 5.15 -50.54 -46.27
C PRO A 247 3.68 -50.89 -45.97
N GLY A 248 2.76 -50.19 -46.66
CA GLY A 248 1.32 -50.32 -46.45
C GLY A 248 0.58 -51.33 -47.33
N GLU A 249 -0.68 -51.58 -46.97
CA GLU A 249 -1.81 -52.12 -47.74
C GLU A 249 -3.06 -51.49 -47.06
N GLY A 250 -4.12 -50.96 -47.66
CA GLY A 250 -4.72 -51.06 -48.98
C GLY A 250 -6.25 -51.18 -48.81
N VAL A 251 -6.96 -50.02 -48.77
CA VAL A 251 -8.30 -49.60 -49.35
C VAL A 251 -9.36 -50.72 -49.64
N PRO A 252 -10.72 -50.53 -49.54
CA PRO A 252 -11.42 -49.33 -50.03
C PRO A 252 -12.77 -48.86 -49.43
N LEU A 253 -13.09 -47.61 -49.81
CA LEU A 253 -14.41 -46.95 -49.84
C LEU A 253 -15.38 -47.66 -50.82
N PRO A 254 -16.70 -47.40 -50.84
CA PRO A 254 -17.36 -46.09 -51.02
C PRO A 254 -17.90 -45.43 -49.74
#